data_AF-A0A3B1A2Z3-F1
#
_entry.id   AF-A0A3B1A2Z3-F1
#
_cell.length_a   1.000
_cell.length_b   1.000
_cell.length_c   1.000
_cell.angle_alpha   90.00
_cell.angle_beta   90.00
_cell.angle_gamma   90.00
#
_symmetry.space_group_name_H-M   'P 1'
#
loop_
_entity.id
_entity.type
_entity.pdbx_description
1 polymer ?
#
loop_
_entity_poly.entity_id
_entity_poly.type
_entity_poly.pdbx_seq_one_letter_code
_entity_poly.pdbx_strand_id
1 'polypeptide(L)'
;MIYSAMRFFVSSVFFIILSGIFLQSVVADDDVPRPITHYPERNVAITEKWKEAKDGYSNPRNYTPPVVEGAGKDCVKCHKVLTPVAVKDWEDSKHYENNVGCESCHNDHSNLIMPTPDTCGTCHAAETMQHRAGKHSIAWSVKVASGGKGGGAGRFLAQYEEMREGACGGCHSVEDKCDSC
;
A
#
# COMPACT_ATOMS: atom_id res chain seq x y z
N MET A 1 30.83 -58.29 -31.05
CA MET A 1 29.55 -57.92 -30.38
C MET A 1 29.71 -57.29 -28.99
N ILE A 2 30.88 -57.31 -28.34
CA ILE A 2 31.05 -56.80 -26.96
C ILE A 2 31.24 -55.27 -26.89
N TYR A 3 31.83 -54.65 -27.92
CA TYR A 3 32.11 -53.19 -27.96
C TYR A 3 30.86 -52.30 -28.09
N SER A 4 29.74 -52.82 -28.61
CA SER A 4 28.53 -52.02 -28.83
C SER A 4 27.70 -51.85 -27.56
N ALA A 5 27.67 -52.87 -26.69
CA ALA A 5 26.93 -52.83 -25.43
C ALA A 5 27.54 -51.84 -24.41
N MET A 6 28.87 -51.68 -24.43
CA MET A 6 29.58 -50.81 -23.49
C MET A 6 29.39 -49.31 -23.80
N ARG A 7 29.16 -48.94 -25.07
CA ARG A 7 28.86 -47.55 -25.47
C ARG A 7 27.46 -47.10 -25.09
N PHE A 8 26.48 -48.01 -25.10
CA PHE A 8 25.13 -47.70 -24.62
C PHE A 8 25.10 -47.48 -23.11
N PHE A 9 25.86 -48.26 -22.35
CA PHE A 9 25.87 -48.14 -20.89
C PHE A 9 26.51 -46.84 -20.40
N VAL A 10 27.60 -46.38 -21.03
CA VAL A 10 28.28 -45.13 -20.64
C VAL A 10 27.45 -43.89 -20.99
N SER A 11 26.71 -43.91 -22.11
CA SER A 11 25.85 -42.78 -22.52
C SER A 11 24.63 -42.63 -21.60
N SER A 12 24.00 -43.75 -21.21
CA SER A 12 22.83 -43.73 -20.29
C SER A 12 23.18 -43.24 -18.88
N VAL A 13 24.37 -43.57 -18.37
CA VAL A 13 24.83 -43.10 -17.05
C VAL A 13 25.15 -41.60 -17.08
N PHE A 14 25.69 -41.08 -18.19
CA PHE A 14 25.98 -39.65 -18.33
C PHE A 14 24.72 -38.77 -18.37
N PHE A 15 23.64 -39.26 -19.00
CA PHE A 15 22.35 -38.56 -19.02
C PHE A 15 21.64 -38.56 -17.66
N ILE A 16 21.81 -39.61 -16.84
CA ILE A 16 21.24 -39.68 -15.48
C ILE A 16 22.00 -38.75 -14.52
N ILE A 17 23.32 -38.60 -14.69
CA ILE A 17 24.11 -37.67 -13.88
C ILE A 17 23.78 -36.21 -14.23
N LEU A 18 23.60 -35.87 -15.51
CA LEU A 18 23.19 -34.53 -15.92
C LEU A 18 21.76 -34.17 -15.46
N SER A 19 20.82 -35.12 -15.45
CA SER A 19 19.45 -34.88 -14.95
C SER A 19 19.40 -34.77 -13.42
N GLY A 20 20.25 -35.51 -12.70
CA GLY A 20 20.38 -35.40 -11.25
C GLY A 20 20.92 -34.05 -10.78
N ILE A 21 21.88 -33.46 -11.52
CA ILE A 21 22.45 -32.14 -11.20
C ILE A 21 21.44 -31.01 -11.47
N PHE A 22 20.52 -31.19 -12.42
CA PHE A 22 19.50 -30.18 -12.74
C PHE A 22 18.31 -30.18 -11.75
N LEU A 23 18.12 -31.23 -10.96
CA LEU A 23 17.07 -31.29 -9.93
C LEU A 23 17.49 -30.70 -8.58
N GLN A 24 18.79 -30.54 -8.32
CA GLN A 24 19.28 -29.97 -7.06
C GLN A 24 19.25 -28.44 -7.03
N SER A 25 19.09 -27.77 -8.18
CA SER A 25 19.09 -26.31 -8.28
C SER A 25 17.70 -25.66 -8.18
N VAL A 26 16.65 -26.43 -7.86
CA VAL A 26 15.27 -25.93 -7.68
C VAL A 26 14.71 -26.08 -6.26
N VAL A 27 15.49 -26.62 -5.33
CA VAL A 27 15.15 -26.57 -3.91
C VAL A 27 15.78 -25.30 -3.35
N ALA A 28 14.96 -24.35 -2.91
CA ALA A 28 15.47 -23.18 -2.21
C ALA A 28 16.29 -23.64 -1.00
N ASP A 29 17.49 -23.09 -0.80
CA ASP A 29 18.34 -23.40 0.35
C ASP A 29 17.55 -23.27 1.67
N ASP A 30 17.78 -24.19 2.61
CA ASP A 30 17.12 -24.21 3.93
C ASP A 30 17.41 -22.94 4.77
N ASP A 31 18.40 -22.13 4.35
CA ASP A 31 18.76 -20.84 4.94
C ASP A 31 18.00 -19.64 4.34
N VAL A 32 17.13 -19.85 3.35
CA VAL A 32 16.26 -18.77 2.86
C VAL A 32 15.14 -18.55 3.87
N PRO A 33 15.02 -17.36 4.50
CA PRO A 33 13.97 -17.09 5.46
C PRO A 33 12.60 -17.39 4.84
N ARG A 34 11.86 -18.32 5.47
CA ARG A 34 10.50 -18.64 5.04
C ARG A 34 9.68 -17.35 5.04
N PRO A 35 8.84 -17.10 4.01
CA PRO A 35 8.02 -15.89 3.97
C PRO A 35 7.22 -15.80 5.26
N ILE A 36 7.36 -14.68 5.97
CA ILE A 36 6.53 -14.36 7.12
C ILE A 36 5.08 -14.44 6.63
N THR A 37 4.32 -15.43 7.12
CA THR A 37 2.95 -15.68 6.65
C THR A 37 1.91 -14.78 7.32
N HIS A 38 2.28 -14.14 8.42
CA HIS A 38 1.44 -13.21 9.17
C HIS A 38 2.30 -12.17 9.92
N TYR A 39 1.73 -11.00 10.22
CA TYR A 39 2.39 -10.01 11.07
C TYR A 39 2.66 -10.61 12.48
N PRO A 40 3.82 -10.33 13.12
CA PRO A 40 4.06 -10.75 14.50
C PRO A 40 2.95 -10.31 15.45
N GLU A 41 2.52 -11.18 16.37
CA GLU A 41 1.37 -10.96 17.26
C GLU A 41 1.44 -9.66 18.07
N ARG A 42 2.66 -9.21 18.39
CA ARG A 42 2.91 -7.92 19.06
C ARG A 42 2.34 -6.69 18.33
N ASN A 43 1.99 -6.82 17.04
CA ASN A 43 1.45 -5.74 16.22
C ASN A 43 -0.05 -5.94 15.89
N VAL A 44 -0.72 -6.92 16.50
CA VAL A 44 -2.13 -7.27 16.19
C VAL A 44 -3.08 -6.10 16.40
N ALA A 45 -2.87 -5.28 17.45
CA ALA A 45 -3.70 -4.11 17.71
C ALA A 45 -3.66 -3.08 16.56
N ILE A 46 -2.55 -3.01 15.82
CA ILE A 46 -2.43 -2.18 14.62
C ILE A 46 -3.16 -2.88 13.47
N THR A 47 -2.90 -4.18 13.24
CA THR A 47 -3.44 -4.92 12.08
C THR A 47 -4.96 -5.12 12.08
N GLU A 48 -5.61 -5.23 13.24
CA GLU A 48 -7.07 -5.42 13.29
C GLU A 48 -7.86 -4.19 12.83
N LYS A 49 -7.38 -2.97 13.13
CA LYS A 49 -8.03 -1.75 12.64
C LYS A 49 -7.89 -1.57 11.12
N TRP A 50 -6.79 -2.06 10.53
CA TRP A 50 -6.60 -2.04 9.08
C TRP A 50 -7.56 -2.99 8.36
N LYS A 51 -7.89 -4.14 8.96
CA LYS A 51 -8.87 -5.09 8.38
C LYS A 51 -10.27 -4.48 8.28
N GLU A 52 -10.65 -3.62 9.23
CA GLU A 52 -11.91 -2.86 9.17
C GLU A 52 -11.87 -1.77 8.09
N ALA A 53 -10.72 -1.13 7.89
CA ALA A 53 -10.55 -0.03 6.94
C ALA A 53 -10.29 -0.48 5.48
N LYS A 54 -9.86 -1.73 5.23
CA LYS A 54 -9.41 -2.25 3.92
C LYS A 54 -8.34 -1.32 3.28
N ASP A 55 -8.39 -1.08 1.97
CA ASP A 55 -7.56 -0.12 1.22
C ASP A 55 -7.73 1.36 1.67
N GLY A 56 -8.50 1.61 2.72
CA GLY A 56 -9.29 2.83 2.85
C GLY A 56 -8.51 4.10 3.14
N TYR A 57 -7.35 4.03 3.79
CA TYR A 57 -6.58 5.24 4.10
C TYR A 57 -5.41 5.45 3.14
N SER A 58 -4.88 4.39 2.55
CA SER A 58 -3.75 4.49 1.62
C SER A 58 -4.16 4.91 0.21
N ASN A 59 -5.42 4.67 -0.18
CA ASN A 59 -5.97 5.17 -1.43
C ASN A 59 -7.31 5.91 -1.22
N PRO A 60 -7.26 7.25 -1.08
CA PRO A 60 -8.45 8.09 -0.95
C PRO A 60 -9.49 7.90 -2.07
N ARG A 61 -9.08 7.47 -3.27
CA ARG A 61 -10.00 7.27 -4.40
C ARG A 61 -10.83 5.98 -4.29
N ASN A 62 -10.40 5.03 -3.47
CA ASN A 62 -11.13 3.78 -3.22
C ASN A 62 -11.77 3.74 -1.82
N TYR A 63 -11.64 4.82 -1.05
CA TYR A 63 -12.22 4.90 0.28
C TYR A 63 -13.71 5.19 0.25
N THR A 64 -14.47 4.45 1.05
CA THR A 64 -15.87 4.76 1.33
C THR A 64 -15.99 5.19 2.79
N PRO A 65 -16.24 6.48 3.08
CA PRO A 65 -16.41 6.95 4.44
C PRO A 65 -17.60 6.30 5.15
N PRO A 66 -17.52 6.07 6.47
CA PRO A 66 -18.65 5.56 7.23
C PRO A 66 -19.79 6.59 7.28
N VAL A 67 -21.03 6.10 7.16
CA VAL A 67 -22.22 6.93 7.37
C VAL A 67 -22.49 7.02 8.86
N VAL A 68 -22.58 8.25 9.39
CA VAL A 68 -22.85 8.52 10.80
C VAL A 68 -24.23 9.15 10.94
N GLU A 69 -25.20 8.39 11.45
CA GLU A 69 -26.54 8.90 11.70
C GLU A 69 -26.53 10.03 12.74
N GLY A 70 -27.32 11.08 12.48
CA GLY A 70 -27.43 12.24 13.38
C GLY A 70 -26.22 13.17 13.36
N ALA A 71 -25.27 12.97 12.43
CA ALA A 71 -24.15 13.89 12.27
C ALA A 71 -24.63 15.29 11.85
N GLY A 72 -24.19 16.29 12.63
CA GLY A 72 -24.54 17.69 12.40
C GLY A 72 -23.64 18.38 11.37
N LYS A 73 -23.99 19.63 11.03
CA LYS A 73 -23.18 20.50 10.17
C LYS A 73 -21.96 21.10 10.88
N ASP A 74 -22.00 21.17 12.21
CA ASP A 74 -20.89 21.66 13.02
C ASP A 74 -19.92 20.51 13.30
N CYS A 75 -18.88 20.40 12.45
CA CYS A 75 -17.86 19.37 12.55
C CYS A 75 -17.14 19.43 13.90
N VAL A 76 -16.75 20.63 14.33
CA VAL A 76 -15.89 20.86 15.49
C VAL A 76 -16.59 20.43 16.79
N LYS A 77 -17.90 20.71 16.94
CA LYS A 77 -18.66 20.35 18.14
C LYS A 77 -18.55 18.87 18.52
N CYS A 78 -18.67 17.97 17.56
CA CYS A 78 -18.57 16.52 17.80
C CYS A 78 -17.11 16.04 17.76
N HIS A 79 -16.30 16.53 16.81
CA HIS A 79 -14.94 16.06 16.64
C HIS A 79 -13.98 16.50 17.75
N LYS A 80 -14.30 17.56 18.51
CA LYS A 80 -13.58 17.87 19.76
C LYS A 80 -13.68 16.75 20.81
N VAL A 81 -14.72 15.93 20.76
CA VAL A 81 -14.91 14.79 21.67
C VAL A 81 -14.38 13.50 21.05
N LEU A 82 -14.69 13.25 19.77
CA LEU A 82 -14.35 11.99 19.10
C LEU A 82 -12.89 11.92 18.63
N THR A 83 -12.37 13.03 18.11
CA THR A 83 -11.01 13.14 17.54
C THR A 83 -10.32 14.43 18.01
N PRO A 84 -10.13 14.62 19.32
CA PRO A 84 -9.66 15.88 19.90
C PRO A 84 -8.30 16.32 19.35
N VAL A 85 -7.42 15.36 19.06
CA VAL A 85 -6.07 15.65 18.52
C VAL A 85 -6.16 16.23 17.11
N ALA A 86 -7.00 15.67 16.23
CA ALA A 86 -7.15 16.20 14.87
C ALA A 86 -7.74 17.61 14.86
N VAL A 87 -8.69 17.90 15.75
CA VAL A 87 -9.21 19.27 15.90
C VAL A 87 -8.12 20.20 16.40
N LYS A 88 -7.32 19.77 17.37
CA LYS A 88 -6.22 20.58 17.90
C LYS A 88 -5.16 20.86 16.83
N ASP A 89 -4.76 19.86 16.05
CA ASP A 89 -3.80 20.03 14.96
C ASP A 89 -4.32 21.01 13.90
N TRP A 90 -5.62 20.98 13.61
CA TRP A 90 -6.26 21.98 12.77
C TRP A 90 -6.24 23.37 13.41
N GLU A 91 -6.67 23.53 14.67
CA GLU A 91 -6.67 24.81 15.41
C GLU A 91 -5.28 25.45 15.49
N ASP A 92 -4.22 24.63 15.57
CA ASP A 92 -2.82 25.08 15.59
C ASP A 92 -2.24 25.35 14.18
N SER A 93 -3.00 25.11 13.11
CA SER A 93 -2.52 25.20 11.73
C SER A 93 -2.81 26.55 11.06
N LYS A 94 -2.06 26.84 9.99
CA LYS A 94 -2.37 27.99 9.10
C LYS A 94 -3.74 27.87 8.43
N HIS A 95 -4.27 26.68 8.25
CA HIS A 95 -5.62 26.52 7.69
C HIS A 95 -6.68 27.11 8.61
N TYR A 96 -6.56 26.90 9.92
CA TYR A 96 -7.44 27.55 10.91
C TYR A 96 -7.33 29.07 10.87
N GLU A 97 -6.10 29.60 10.89
CA GLU A 97 -5.84 31.05 10.84
C GLU A 97 -6.44 31.70 9.57
N ASN A 98 -6.52 30.94 8.48
CA ASN A 98 -7.07 31.40 7.19
C ASN A 98 -8.53 30.98 6.97
N ASN A 99 -9.25 30.56 8.01
CA ASN A 99 -10.65 30.15 7.97
C ASN A 99 -10.97 29.01 6.97
N VAL A 100 -10.02 28.09 6.75
CA VAL A 100 -10.25 26.85 5.99
C VAL A 100 -10.77 25.79 6.96
N GLY A 101 -12.09 25.55 6.93
CA GLY A 101 -12.79 24.60 7.80
C GLY A 101 -12.66 23.14 7.36
N CYS A 102 -13.12 22.21 8.21
CA CYS A 102 -13.07 20.77 7.96
C CYS A 102 -13.77 20.40 6.63
N GLU A 103 -14.95 20.98 6.43
CA GLU A 103 -15.81 20.79 5.28
C GLU A 103 -15.21 21.33 3.97
N SER A 104 -14.24 22.24 4.05
CA SER A 104 -13.52 22.76 2.87
C SER A 104 -12.66 21.68 2.21
N CYS A 105 -12.27 20.65 2.95
CA CYS A 105 -11.49 19.53 2.45
C CYS A 105 -12.29 18.21 2.42
N HIS A 106 -13.12 17.97 3.44
CA HIS A 106 -13.82 16.70 3.65
C HIS A 106 -15.27 16.69 3.18
N ASN A 107 -15.84 17.83 2.75
CA ASN A 107 -17.28 18.06 2.58
C ASN A 107 -18.10 17.85 3.88
N ASP A 108 -19.42 17.78 3.75
CA ASP A 108 -20.33 17.45 4.85
C ASP A 108 -20.64 15.94 4.94
N HIS A 109 -21.30 15.53 6.04
CA HIS A 109 -21.68 14.14 6.30
C HIS A 109 -22.62 13.50 5.26
N SER A 110 -23.24 14.29 4.38
CA SER A 110 -24.05 13.73 3.28
C SER A 110 -23.19 13.22 2.12
N ASN A 111 -21.97 13.72 1.99
CA ASN A 111 -21.03 13.34 0.93
C ASN A 111 -19.56 13.51 1.37
N LEU A 112 -19.20 12.87 2.49
CA LEU A 112 -17.83 12.91 3.00
C LEU A 112 -16.84 12.38 1.96
N ILE A 113 -15.65 12.96 1.95
CA ILE A 113 -14.54 12.51 1.13
C ILE A 113 -13.24 12.47 1.92
N MET A 114 -12.29 11.69 1.42
CA MET A 114 -10.89 11.85 1.77
C MET A 114 -10.23 12.81 0.76
N PRO A 115 -9.57 13.89 1.21
CA PRO A 115 -8.93 14.83 0.33
C PRO A 115 -7.86 14.17 -0.55
N THR A 116 -7.81 14.58 -1.81
CA THR A 116 -6.77 14.20 -2.77
C THR A 116 -5.96 15.42 -3.18
N PRO A 117 -4.85 15.28 -3.93
CA PRO A 117 -4.17 16.41 -4.56
C PRO A 117 -5.12 17.31 -5.37
N ASP A 118 -6.21 16.77 -5.90
CA ASP A 118 -7.22 17.54 -6.63
C ASP A 118 -7.97 18.50 -5.68
N THR A 119 -8.29 18.04 -4.47
CA THR A 119 -8.88 18.87 -3.39
C THR A 119 -7.91 19.99 -3.00
N CYS A 120 -6.64 19.65 -2.76
CA CYS A 120 -5.61 20.61 -2.36
C CYS A 120 -5.35 21.66 -3.47
N GLY A 121 -5.36 21.22 -4.72
CA GLY A 121 -5.07 22.04 -5.90
C GLY A 121 -6.10 23.13 -6.19
N THR A 122 -7.27 23.11 -5.53
CA THR A 122 -8.24 24.20 -5.59
C THR A 122 -7.65 25.52 -5.05
N CYS A 123 -6.75 25.43 -4.07
CA CYS A 123 -6.02 26.56 -3.48
C CYS A 123 -4.50 26.51 -3.76
N HIS A 124 -3.92 25.31 -3.82
CA HIS A 124 -2.47 25.06 -3.96
C HIS A 124 -2.10 24.51 -5.34
N ALA A 125 -2.50 25.22 -6.39
CA ALA A 125 -2.33 24.77 -7.77
C ALA A 125 -0.85 24.55 -8.15
N ALA A 126 0.05 25.44 -7.71
CA ALA A 126 1.47 25.37 -8.04
C ALA A 126 2.14 24.13 -7.44
N GLU A 127 1.95 23.90 -6.15
CA GLU A 127 2.49 22.75 -5.42
C GLU A 127 1.90 21.44 -5.95
N THR A 128 0.60 21.44 -6.26
CA THR A 128 -0.07 20.26 -6.85
C THR A 128 0.52 19.93 -8.23
N MET A 129 0.78 20.94 -9.07
CA MET A 129 1.45 20.72 -10.37
C MET A 129 2.87 20.19 -10.19
N GLN A 130 3.62 20.70 -9.21
CA GLN A 130 4.97 20.20 -8.90
C GLN A 130 4.94 18.74 -8.42
N HIS A 131 4.00 18.39 -7.53
CA HIS A 131 3.79 17.01 -7.09
C HIS A 131 3.50 16.09 -8.28
N ARG A 132 2.56 16.50 -9.15
CA ARG A 132 2.18 15.74 -10.36
C ARG A 132 3.34 15.57 -11.34
N ALA A 133 4.26 16.54 -11.43
CA ALA A 133 5.47 16.43 -12.24
C ALA A 133 6.57 15.55 -11.62
N GLY A 134 6.46 15.20 -10.33
CA GLY A 134 7.41 14.37 -9.60
C GLY A 134 7.19 12.88 -9.80
N LYS A 135 8.07 12.06 -9.17
CA LYS A 135 7.89 10.59 -9.15
C LYS A 135 6.93 10.13 -8.06
N HIS A 136 6.63 10.98 -7.09
CA HIS A 136 5.67 10.67 -6.03
C HIS A 136 4.25 10.55 -6.56
N SER A 137 3.88 11.30 -7.61
CA SER A 137 2.57 11.23 -8.28
C SER A 137 2.34 9.96 -9.12
N ILE A 138 3.31 9.06 -9.18
CA ILE A 138 3.20 7.75 -9.85
C ILE A 138 3.70 6.61 -8.94
N ALA A 139 3.77 6.87 -7.64
CA ALA A 139 4.29 5.94 -6.64
C ALA A 139 3.46 4.66 -6.56
N TRP A 140 2.14 4.73 -6.56
CA TRP A 140 1.25 3.59 -6.59
C TRP A 140 1.04 3.06 -8.01
N SER A 141 0.47 3.87 -8.91
CA SER A 141 -0.01 3.42 -10.22
C SER A 141 1.08 2.77 -11.07
N VAL A 142 2.31 3.31 -11.03
CA VAL A 142 3.43 2.82 -11.85
C VAL A 142 4.42 1.98 -11.06
N LYS A 143 4.69 2.27 -9.78
CA LYS A 143 5.72 1.53 -9.01
C LYS A 143 5.16 0.35 -8.21
N VAL A 144 3.86 0.32 -7.93
CA VAL A 144 3.22 -0.77 -7.16
C VAL A 144 2.21 -1.53 -8.01
N ALA A 145 1.21 -0.86 -8.58
CA ALA A 145 0.12 -1.53 -9.31
C ALA A 145 0.55 -2.04 -10.69
N SER A 146 1.57 -1.42 -11.29
CA SER A 146 2.09 -1.82 -12.59
C SER A 146 3.25 -2.82 -12.48
N GLY A 147 3.18 -3.88 -13.30
CA GLY A 147 4.25 -4.86 -13.52
C GLY A 147 3.89 -6.26 -13.02
N GLY A 148 3.72 -7.20 -13.96
CA GLY A 148 3.36 -8.61 -13.68
C GLY A 148 4.36 -9.36 -12.80
N LYS A 149 4.32 -10.71 -12.82
CA LYS A 149 5.22 -11.55 -12.01
C LYS A 149 6.70 -11.18 -12.25
N GLY A 150 7.33 -10.55 -11.27
CA GLY A 150 8.71 -10.03 -11.32
C GLY A 150 8.86 -8.50 -11.30
N GLY A 151 7.79 -7.73 -11.54
CA GLY A 151 7.75 -6.27 -11.45
C GLY A 151 7.27 -5.73 -10.10
N GLY A 152 6.95 -4.44 -10.03
CA GLY A 152 6.40 -3.77 -8.85
C GLY A 152 5.16 -4.48 -8.29
N ALA A 153 4.21 -4.83 -9.17
CA ALA A 153 3.02 -5.58 -8.75
C ALA A 153 3.33 -7.03 -8.38
N GLY A 154 4.31 -7.66 -9.03
CA GLY A 154 4.77 -9.00 -8.64
C GLY A 154 5.31 -9.08 -7.21
N ARG A 155 6.08 -8.08 -6.76
CA ARG A 155 6.59 -8.00 -5.38
C ARG A 155 5.47 -7.70 -4.37
N PHE A 156 4.58 -6.78 -4.73
CA PHE A 156 3.42 -6.41 -3.92
C PHE A 156 2.46 -7.59 -3.73
N LEU A 157 2.07 -8.27 -4.81
CA LEU A 157 1.16 -9.43 -4.78
C LEU A 157 1.76 -10.66 -4.09
N ALA A 158 3.08 -10.73 -3.95
CA ALA A 158 3.76 -11.76 -3.19
C ALA A 158 3.76 -11.52 -1.67
N GLN A 159 3.33 -10.33 -1.20
CA GLN A 159 3.21 -10.02 0.22
C GLN A 159 1.83 -10.42 0.78
N TYR A 160 1.77 -10.65 2.09
CA TYR A 160 0.51 -10.81 2.82
C TYR A 160 -0.25 -9.47 2.92
N GLU A 161 -1.55 -9.51 3.22
CA GLU A 161 -2.47 -8.37 3.17
C GLU A 161 -2.02 -7.19 4.03
N GLU A 162 -1.59 -7.45 5.25
CA GLU A 162 -1.17 -6.42 6.19
C GLU A 162 0.11 -5.69 5.74
N MET A 163 1.03 -6.38 5.05
CA MET A 163 2.23 -5.73 4.48
C MET A 163 1.87 -4.91 3.24
N ARG A 164 0.92 -5.38 2.43
CA ARG A 164 0.42 -4.65 1.27
C ARG A 164 -0.21 -3.32 1.68
N GLU A 165 -1.06 -3.32 2.70
CA GLU A 165 -1.75 -2.10 3.15
C GLU A 165 -0.87 -1.23 4.05
N GLY A 166 -0.42 -1.78 5.18
CA GLY A 166 0.21 -1.00 6.24
C GLY A 166 1.64 -0.56 5.95
N ALA A 167 2.33 -1.18 4.99
CA ALA A 167 3.71 -0.82 4.64
C ALA A 167 3.82 -0.28 3.21
N CYS A 168 3.43 -1.07 2.21
CA CYS A 168 3.49 -0.61 0.82
C CYS A 168 2.51 0.54 0.58
N GLY A 169 1.24 0.39 0.96
CA GLY A 169 0.21 1.44 0.89
C GLY A 169 0.59 2.69 1.67
N GLY A 170 1.09 2.54 2.90
CA GLY A 170 1.54 3.66 3.73
C GLY A 170 2.49 4.62 3.01
N CYS A 171 3.59 4.12 2.43
CA CYS A 171 4.55 4.99 1.74
C CYS A 171 4.10 5.40 0.33
N HIS A 172 3.46 4.50 -0.43
CA HIS A 172 3.10 4.77 -1.83
C HIS A 172 1.78 5.53 -1.98
N SER A 173 1.01 5.68 -0.90
CA SER A 173 -0.17 6.55 -0.84
C SER A 173 0.13 8.02 -1.13
N VAL A 174 1.40 8.44 -1.03
CA VAL A 174 1.87 9.79 -1.41
C VAL A 174 1.47 10.19 -2.84
N GLU A 175 1.17 9.24 -3.72
CA GLU A 175 0.59 9.55 -5.03
C GLU A 175 -0.72 10.33 -4.91
N ASP A 176 -1.59 9.89 -4.00
CA ASP A 176 -2.99 10.33 -3.89
C ASP A 176 -3.25 11.20 -2.65
N LYS A 177 -2.22 11.63 -1.92
CA LYS A 177 -2.36 12.53 -0.75
C LYS A 177 -1.20 13.51 -0.58
N CYS A 178 -1.48 14.69 -0.03
CA CYS A 178 -0.51 15.78 0.19
C CYS A 178 -0.08 15.94 1.66
N ASP A 179 -0.40 14.99 2.53
CA ASP A 179 -0.15 14.99 3.98
C ASP A 179 0.92 13.96 4.40
N SER A 180 1.83 13.61 3.49
CA SER A 180 2.84 12.56 3.72
C SER A 180 4.20 13.07 4.22
N CYS A 181 4.42 14.39 4.22
CA CYS A 181 5.71 15.04 4.45
C CYS A 181 5.64 16.08 5.57
#